data_AF-U1PW59-F1
#
_entry.id   AF-U1PW59-F1
#
_cell.length_a   1.000
_cell.length_b   1.000
_cell.length_c   1.000
_cell.angle_alpha   90.00
_cell.angle_beta   90.00
_cell.angle_gamma   90.00
#
_symmetry.space_group_name_H-M   'P 1'
#
loop_
_entity.id
_entity.type
_entity.pdbx_description
1 polymer ?
#
loop_
_entity_poly.entity_id
_entity_poly.type
_entity_poly.pdbx_seq_one_letter_code
_entity_poly.pdbx_strand_id
1 'polypeptide(L)'
;MTTRPELKLGSHLLPGLAAIGLFIVMTVAFLSASFPQPQGFPANANITASIGYAMFNLDVGDVAGESFLAAFIVIALTLDVALDGSIHLARRERSEEDSSVLTDGGRKLKKQIFNEGDE
;
A
#
# COMPACT_ATOMS: atom_id res chain seq x y z
N MET A 1 -3.53 57.53 -1.45
CA MET A 1 -3.38 57.04 -0.06
C MET A 1 -3.01 55.58 -0.14
N THR A 2 -1.79 55.21 0.23
CA THR A 2 -1.35 53.80 0.23
C THR A 2 -1.46 53.28 1.66
N THR A 3 -2.37 52.33 1.88
CA THR A 3 -2.54 51.67 3.16
C THR A 3 -1.25 50.93 3.49
N ARG A 4 -0.68 51.18 4.68
CA ARG A 4 0.51 50.43 5.14
C ARG A 4 0.10 48.99 5.44
N PRO A 5 0.93 47.99 5.09
CA PRO A 5 0.66 46.61 5.46
C PRO A 5 0.76 46.45 6.97
N GLU A 6 -0.31 45.94 7.59
CA GLU A 6 -0.35 45.59 9.02
C GLU A 6 -0.20 44.07 9.18
N LEU A 7 0.64 43.67 10.14
CA LEU A 7 0.83 42.26 10.47
C LEU A 7 -0.39 41.73 11.23
N LYS A 8 -1.02 40.68 10.70
CA LYS A 8 -2.10 39.97 11.39
C LYS A 8 -1.50 39.14 12.53
N LEU A 9 -1.45 39.73 13.72
CA LEU A 9 -1.14 39.01 14.96
C LEU A 9 -2.44 38.56 15.64
N GLY A 10 -2.52 37.29 16.03
CA GLY A 10 -3.70 36.75 16.74
C GLY A 10 -3.60 35.25 17.02
N SER A 11 -4.69 34.66 17.54
CA SER A 11 -4.74 33.25 17.97
C SER A 11 -4.39 32.23 16.88
N HIS A 12 -4.46 32.61 15.61
CA HIS A 12 -4.06 31.76 14.48
C HIS A 12 -2.53 31.51 14.41
N LEU A 13 -1.73 32.29 15.16
CA LEU A 13 -0.29 32.06 15.30
C LEU A 13 0.05 31.02 16.37
N LEU A 14 -0.93 30.64 17.21
CA LEU A 14 -0.72 29.69 18.31
C LEU A 14 -0.20 28.31 17.82
N PRO A 15 -0.73 27.72 16.72
CA PRO A 15 -0.15 26.49 16.17
C PRO A 15 1.28 26.68 15.66
N GLY A 16 1.60 27.84 15.08
CA GLY A 16 2.96 28.16 14.63
C GLY A 16 3.94 28.26 15.81
N LEU A 17 3.52 28.90 16.91
CA LEU A 17 4.31 28.95 18.13
C LEU A 17 4.50 27.56 18.75
N ALA A 18 3.46 26.71 18.73
CA ALA A 18 3.57 25.33 19.18
C ALA A 18 4.57 24.52 18.33
N ALA A 19 4.59 24.72 17.01
CA ALA A 19 5.55 24.08 16.12
C ALA A 19 7.00 24.53 16.42
N ILE A 20 7.21 25.83 16.67
CA ILE A 20 8.53 26.35 17.07
C ILE A 20 8.95 25.75 18.42
N GLY A 21 8.03 25.66 19.38
CA GLY A 21 8.28 25.01 20.67
C GLY A 21 8.70 23.55 20.50
N LEU A 22 7.97 22.77 19.69
CA LEU A 22 8.31 21.39 19.37
C LEU A 22 9.68 21.29 18.67
N PHE A 23 9.97 22.20 17.75
CA PHE A 23 11.26 22.26 17.08
C PHE A 23 12.41 22.49 18.06
N ILE A 24 12.26 23.42 19.02
CA ILE A 24 13.26 23.66 20.05
C ILE A 24 13.47 22.41 20.91
N VAL A 25 12.39 21.77 21.35
CA VAL A 25 12.47 20.51 22.13
C VAL A 25 13.23 19.44 21.36
N MET A 26 12.93 19.25 20.08
CA MET A 26 13.63 18.27 19.24
C MET A 26 15.09 18.65 19.00
N THR A 27 15.38 19.91 18.76
CA THR A 27 16.75 20.41 18.60
C THR A 27 17.57 20.15 19.84
N VAL A 28 17.04 20.47 21.02
CA VAL A 28 17.71 20.20 22.30
C VAL A 28 17.93 18.71 22.49
N ALA A 29 16.92 17.88 22.22
CA ALA A 29 17.02 16.43 22.32
C ALA A 29 18.13 15.86 21.41
N PHE A 30 18.22 16.31 20.16
CA PHE A 30 19.23 15.83 19.22
C PHE A 30 20.63 16.33 19.55
N LEU A 31 20.79 17.60 19.96
CA LEU A 31 22.10 18.14 20.33
C LEU A 31 22.62 17.59 21.65
N SER A 32 21.71 17.20 22.55
CA SER A 32 22.07 16.62 23.85
C SER A 32 22.20 15.09 23.80
N ALA A 33 21.76 14.46 22.71
CA ALA A 33 21.92 13.03 22.52
C ALA A 33 23.41 12.68 22.37
N SER A 34 23.90 11.83 23.27
CA SER A 34 25.21 11.22 23.16
C SER A 34 25.03 9.75 22.80
N PHE A 35 25.65 9.34 21.70
CA PHE A 35 25.69 7.95 21.29
C PHE A 35 27.07 7.37 21.63
N PRO A 36 27.13 6.11 22.11
CA PRO A 36 28.38 5.37 22.20
C PRO A 36 29.08 5.25 20.85
N GLN A 37 30.34 4.78 20.84
CA GLN A 37 31.00 4.45 19.59
C GLN A 37 30.16 3.43 18.80
N PRO A 38 30.03 3.61 17.47
CA PRO A 38 29.22 2.72 16.65
C PRO A 38 29.74 1.29 16.77
N GLN A 39 28.97 0.45 17.45
CA GLN A 39 29.26 -0.96 17.63
C GLN A 39 28.49 -1.72 16.55
N GLY A 40 29.23 -2.34 15.62
CA GLY A 40 28.64 -3.25 14.64
C GLY A 40 28.13 -4.54 15.30
N PHE A 41 27.50 -5.40 14.50
CA PHE A 41 27.11 -6.72 14.98
C PHE A 41 28.33 -7.61 15.27
N PRO A 42 28.23 -8.58 16.19
CA PRO A 42 29.28 -9.55 16.43
C PRO A 42 29.66 -10.28 15.14
N ALA A 43 30.95 -10.59 14.95
CA ALA A 43 31.43 -11.24 13.72
C ALA A 43 30.78 -12.60 13.43
N ASN A 44 30.25 -13.27 14.46
CA ASN A 44 29.61 -14.58 14.36
C ASN A 44 28.08 -14.52 14.44
N ALA A 45 27.47 -13.33 14.56
CA ALA A 45 26.03 -13.21 14.67
C ALA A 45 25.36 -13.42 13.31
N ASN A 46 24.39 -14.33 13.25
CA ASN A 46 23.62 -14.55 12.04
C ASN A 46 22.42 -13.58 11.98
N ILE A 47 22.62 -12.46 11.27
CA ILE A 47 21.61 -11.41 11.11
C ILE A 47 20.37 -11.94 10.38
N THR A 48 20.57 -12.74 9.33
CA THR A 48 19.47 -13.30 8.55
C THR A 48 18.60 -14.22 9.40
N ALA A 49 19.22 -15.08 10.22
CA ALA A 49 18.48 -15.94 11.15
C ALA A 49 17.76 -15.12 12.22
N SER A 50 18.42 -14.11 12.80
CA SER A 50 17.82 -13.23 13.81
C SER A 50 16.61 -12.47 13.27
N ILE A 51 16.66 -11.99 12.03
CA ILE A 51 15.50 -11.40 11.34
C ILE A 51 14.37 -12.42 11.20
N GLY A 52 14.69 -13.65 10.76
CA GLY A 52 13.71 -14.73 10.67
C GLY A 52 13.03 -15.03 12.02
N TYR A 53 13.80 -15.08 13.11
CA TYR A 53 13.27 -15.28 14.45
C TYR A 53 12.37 -14.11 14.89
N ALA A 54 12.77 -12.87 14.63
CA ALA A 54 11.97 -11.68 14.92
C ALA A 54 10.65 -11.64 14.13
N MET A 55 10.61 -12.15 12.89
CA MET A 55 9.37 -12.28 12.10
C MET A 55 8.34 -13.22 12.72
N PHE A 56 8.80 -14.23 13.47
CA PHE A 56 7.93 -15.21 14.12
C PHE A 56 7.83 -15.03 15.64
N ASN A 57 8.32 -13.91 16.18
CA ASN A 57 8.33 -13.62 17.61
C ASN A 57 9.08 -14.68 18.45
N LEU A 58 10.23 -15.14 17.94
CA LEU A 58 11.07 -16.15 18.59
C LEU A 58 12.29 -15.49 19.25
N ASP A 59 12.49 -15.77 20.55
CA ASP A 59 13.58 -15.20 21.35
C ASP A 59 14.83 -16.10 21.36
N VAL A 60 15.31 -16.43 20.15
CA VAL A 60 16.48 -17.32 19.94
C VAL A 60 17.53 -16.71 19.00
N GLY A 61 17.38 -15.42 18.67
CA GLY A 61 18.30 -14.71 17.79
C GLY A 61 19.59 -14.28 18.49
N ASP A 62 20.69 -14.26 17.73
CA ASP A 62 21.99 -13.74 18.19
C ASP A 62 21.95 -12.21 18.40
N VAL A 63 20.96 -11.54 17.82
CA VAL A 63 20.76 -10.11 17.85
C VAL A 63 19.35 -9.80 18.36
N ALA A 64 19.27 -8.95 19.39
CA ALA A 64 18.00 -8.48 19.91
C ALA A 64 17.23 -7.68 18.83
N GLY A 65 15.94 -7.96 18.70
CA GLY A 65 15.07 -7.30 17.74
C GLY A 65 13.62 -7.27 18.22
N GLU A 66 12.87 -6.28 17.74
CA GLU A 66 11.44 -6.20 17.97
C GLU A 66 10.68 -7.22 17.12
N SER A 67 9.49 -7.60 17.59
CA SER A 67 8.63 -8.54 16.87
C SER A 67 8.06 -7.93 15.59
N PHE A 68 8.16 -8.66 14.48
CA PHE A 68 7.53 -8.30 13.20
C PHE A 68 6.34 -9.20 12.84
N LEU A 69 5.83 -9.97 13.81
CA LEU A 69 4.79 -10.97 13.57
C LEU A 69 3.52 -10.37 12.96
N ALA A 70 3.07 -9.21 13.45
CA ALA A 70 1.90 -8.54 12.90
C ALA A 70 2.12 -8.13 11.43
N ALA A 71 3.28 -7.53 11.12
CA ALA A 71 3.63 -7.15 9.76
C ALA A 71 3.73 -8.37 8.82
N PHE A 72 4.32 -9.46 9.30
CA PHE A 72 4.39 -10.73 8.57
C PHE A 72 2.99 -11.27 8.23
N ILE A 73 2.07 -11.27 9.19
CA ILE A 73 0.68 -11.72 8.98
C ILE A 73 -0.04 -10.82 7.96
N VAL A 74 0.13 -9.50 8.05
CA VAL A 74 -0.47 -8.55 7.09
C VAL A 74 0.05 -8.78 5.67
N ILE A 75 1.36 -9.01 5.51
CA ILE A 75 1.96 -9.33 4.21
C ILE A 75 1.39 -10.65 3.69
N ALA A 76 1.31 -11.69 4.53
CA ALA A 76 0.77 -12.99 4.13
C ALA A 76 -0.69 -12.86 3.63
N LEU A 77 -1.54 -12.16 4.38
CA LEU A 77 -2.92 -11.88 3.99
C LEU A 77 -3.00 -11.07 2.69
N THR A 78 -2.15 -10.06 2.55
CA THR A 78 -2.13 -9.22 1.35
C THR A 78 -1.72 -10.03 0.12
N LEU A 79 -0.72 -10.89 0.25
CA LEU A 79 -0.25 -11.75 -0.84
C LEU A 79 -1.31 -12.79 -1.23
N ASP A 80 -2.03 -13.36 -0.27
CA ASP A 80 -3.14 -14.29 -0.49
C ASP A 80 -4.27 -13.63 -1.29
N VAL A 81 -4.74 -12.46 -0.82
CA VAL A 81 -5.78 -11.67 -1.52
C VAL A 81 -5.32 -11.21 -2.90
N ALA A 82 -4.04 -10.81 -3.04
CA ALA A 82 -3.49 -10.41 -4.33
C ALA A 82 -3.44 -11.59 -5.32
N LEU A 83 -3.07 -12.78 -4.85
CA LEU A 83 -3.01 -14.00 -5.65
C LEU A 83 -4.43 -14.39 -6.10
N ASP A 84 -5.37 -14.51 -5.18
CA ASP A 84 -6.77 -14.83 -5.48
C ASP A 84 -7.41 -13.78 -6.39
N GLY A 85 -7.16 -12.50 -6.13
CA GLY A 85 -7.60 -11.39 -6.97
C GLY A 85 -7.03 -11.50 -8.38
N SER A 86 -5.74 -11.81 -8.52
CA SER A 86 -5.09 -11.96 -9.83
C SER A 86 -5.66 -13.14 -10.62
N ILE A 87 -5.92 -14.28 -9.95
CA ILE A 87 -6.49 -15.48 -10.57
C ILE A 87 -7.95 -15.24 -10.97
N HIS A 88 -8.74 -14.62 -10.08
CA HIS A 88 -10.14 -14.28 -10.35
C HIS A 88 -10.27 -13.34 -11.55
N LEU A 89 -9.43 -12.30 -11.62
CA LEU A 89 -9.40 -11.35 -12.74
C LEU A 89 -8.88 -11.98 -14.03
N ALA A 90 -7.92 -12.91 -13.94
CA ALA A 90 -7.39 -13.61 -15.11
C ALA A 90 -8.38 -14.64 -15.68
N ARG A 91 -9.33 -15.14 -14.87
CA ARG A 91 -10.30 -16.13 -15.30
C ARG A 91 -11.35 -15.47 -16.20
N ARG A 92 -11.26 -15.73 -17.51
CA ARG A 92 -12.35 -15.44 -18.44
C ARG A 92 -13.43 -16.51 -18.31
N GLU A 93 -14.66 -16.08 -18.06
CA GLU A 93 -15.81 -16.96 -18.17
C GLU A 93 -15.95 -17.40 -19.62
N ARG A 94 -15.81 -18.70 -19.87
CA ARG A 94 -16.38 -19.35 -21.05
C ARG A 94 -17.75 -19.83 -20.58
N SER A 95 -18.81 -19.13 -20.96
CA SER A 95 -20.15 -19.67 -20.74
C SER A 95 -20.25 -20.98 -21.53
N GLU A 96 -20.86 -22.04 -20.98
CA GLU A 96 -21.27 -23.19 -21.79
C GLU A 96 -22.31 -22.79 -22.86
N GLU A 97 -22.85 -21.57 -22.77
CA GLU A 97 -23.67 -20.91 -23.79
C GLU A 97 -22.86 -20.10 -24.83
N ASP A 98 -21.51 -20.17 -24.83
CA ASP A 98 -20.69 -19.67 -25.94
C ASP A 98 -20.62 -20.67 -27.12
N SER A 99 -21.37 -21.77 -27.08
CA SER A 99 -21.86 -22.38 -28.32
C SER A 99 -23.13 -21.64 -28.76
N SER A 100 -22.97 -20.66 -29.65
CA SER A 100 -24.05 -19.94 -30.35
C SER A 100 -24.59 -18.64 -29.73
N VAL A 101 -23.71 -17.71 -29.36
CA VAL A 101 -23.99 -16.28 -29.69
C VAL A 101 -23.46 -16.02 -31.11
N LEU A 102 -24.04 -16.71 -32.09
CA LEU A 102 -23.91 -16.35 -33.50
C LEU A 102 -24.77 -15.10 -33.71
N THR A 103 -24.15 -13.92 -33.76
CA THR A 103 -24.81 -12.71 -34.26
C THR A 103 -25.43 -13.04 -35.62
N ASP A 104 -26.76 -12.99 -35.75
CA ASP A 104 -27.48 -13.61 -36.89
C ASP A 104 -27.19 -12.96 -38.26
N GLY A 105 -26.43 -11.85 -38.26
CA GLY A 105 -25.99 -11.13 -39.44
C GLY A 105 -27.11 -10.51 -40.26
N GLY A 106 -28.30 -10.34 -39.70
CA GLY A 106 -29.48 -9.83 -40.40
C GLY A 106 -30.13 -10.84 -41.34
N ARG A 107 -29.81 -12.14 -41.23
CA ARG A 107 -30.33 -13.18 -42.15
C ARG A 107 -31.85 -13.35 -42.08
N LYS A 108 -32.47 -13.04 -40.93
CA LYS A 108 -33.93 -12.99 -40.80
C LYS A 108 -34.55 -11.86 -41.63
N LEU A 109 -33.94 -10.67 -41.63
CA LEU A 109 -34.42 -9.51 -42.39
C LEU A 109 -34.30 -9.72 -43.91
N LYS A 110 -33.21 -10.35 -44.37
CA LYS A 110 -33.04 -10.73 -45.77
C LYS A 110 -34.13 -11.71 -46.23
N LYS A 111 -34.47 -12.72 -45.42
CA LYS A 111 -35.54 -13.65 -45.78
C LYS A 111 -36.91 -12.98 -45.85
N GLN A 112 -37.18 -11.97 -45.03
CA GLN A 112 -38.47 -11.29 -45.03
C GLN A 112 -38.63 -10.38 -46.26
N ILE A 113 -37.59 -9.63 -46.61
CA ILE A 113 -37.63 -8.69 -47.75
C ILE A 113 -37.58 -9.40 -49.11
N PHE A 114 -36.80 -10.49 -49.22
CA PHE A 114 -36.61 -11.18 -50.50
C PHE A 114 -37.64 -12.29 -50.77
N ASN A 115 -38.50 -12.63 -49.80
CA ASN A 115 -39.52 -13.66 -49.94
C ASN A 115 -40.94 -13.08 -50.06
N GLU A 116 -41.08 -11.75 -50.03
CA GLU A 116 -42.32 -11.00 -50.31
C GLU A 116 -42.50 -10.65 -51.80
N GLY A 117 -41.60 -11.13 -52.67
CA GLY A 117 -41.61 -10.83 -54.11
C GLY A 117 -42.10 -11.97 -55.03
N ASP A 118 -42.52 -13.10 -54.47
CA ASP A 118 -42.91 -14.31 -55.21
C ASP A 118 -44.41 -14.68 -55.05
N GLU A 119 -45.30 -13.69 -54.84
CA GLU A 119 -46.75 -13.86 -55.02
C GLU A 119 -47.28 -13.09 -56.25
#